data_AF-A0A7Z9RY10-F1
#
_entry.id   AF-A0A7Z9RY10-F1
#
_cell.length_a   1.000
_cell.length_b   1.000
_cell.length_c   1.000
_cell.angle_alpha   90.00
_cell.angle_beta   90.00
_cell.angle_gamma   90.00
#
_symmetry.space_group_name_H-M   'P 1'
#
loop_
_entity.id
_entity.type
_entity.pdbx_description
1 polymer ?
#
loop_
_entity_poly.entity_id
_entity_poly.type
_entity_poly.pdbx_seq_one_letter_code
_entity_poly.pdbx_strand_id
1 'polypeptide(L)'
;ATKCNYCAHRVDAGREPACVVVCPTDAIISGDLSDPKSRIARLVASEPTMVRKPEKGTGPRIHYIEGHREALDPLASHRSVRTLWGERPRDGTDPAPGKELPYERGAPRRTYDIHQRHALSWGWKVSAYLWTKSIAAGVVMVPALLAPFERTSLVDGALSYGWSIALIFLALTGVLLVADLKRPERFLWVLLRPQWSSWLVRGAYGISLYSLVAVVGWWREDSVDSLVGTVTLGLGAVLGTFVAVYTGWLFGQAKGRDLWQSAFSPVHLGFQAIVAGTAVLLLVNPEALSALSGLLVVALIFELPFVLLEVFGKHSTEAAAVAARSMTLGSRGWWLGAGAIGACRILPILIILGLPASGLTHGISALLALLGVAIWEHLWVEA
;
A
#
# COMPACT_ATOMS: atom_id res chain seq x y z
N ALA A 1 -17.15 2.46 -13.72
CA ALA A 1 -18.15 3.15 -12.88
C ALA A 1 -17.43 4.26 -12.12
N THR A 2 -17.74 5.50 -12.46
CA THR A 2 -17.22 6.69 -11.78
C THR A 2 -17.88 6.75 -10.40
N LYS A 3 -17.10 6.97 -9.34
CA LYS A 3 -17.68 7.25 -8.01
C LYS A 3 -18.69 8.39 -8.16
N CYS A 4 -19.78 8.36 -7.39
CA CYS A 4 -20.76 9.44 -7.38
C CYS A 4 -20.03 10.77 -7.10
N ASN A 5 -20.11 11.72 -8.03
CA ASN A 5 -19.60 13.08 -7.89
C ASN A 5 -20.73 14.06 -7.53
N TYR A 6 -21.85 13.54 -7.03
CA TYR A 6 -23.07 14.27 -6.70
C TYR A 6 -23.61 15.12 -7.86
N CYS A 7 -23.33 14.73 -9.10
CA CYS A 7 -23.64 15.52 -10.29
C CYS A 7 -23.21 16.99 -10.15
N ALA A 8 -22.00 17.28 -9.63
CA ALA A 8 -21.54 18.64 -9.32
C ALA A 8 -21.89 19.68 -10.40
N HIS A 9 -21.60 19.39 -11.67
CA HIS A 9 -21.95 20.22 -12.83
C HIS A 9 -23.43 20.64 -12.96
N ARG A 10 -24.38 19.86 -12.40
CA ARG A 10 -25.82 20.18 -12.36
C ARG A 10 -26.16 21.01 -11.13
N VAL A 11 -25.65 20.61 -9.97
CA VAL A 11 -25.89 21.30 -8.70
C VAL A 11 -25.34 22.73 -8.76
N ASP A 12 -24.16 22.91 -9.35
CA ASP A 12 -23.55 24.24 -9.58
C ASP A 12 -24.41 25.13 -10.50
N ALA A 13 -25.24 24.53 -11.35
CA ALA A 13 -26.19 25.22 -12.22
C ALA A 13 -27.60 25.36 -11.60
N GLY A 14 -27.75 25.10 -10.30
CA GLY A 14 -29.03 25.18 -9.58
C GLY A 14 -30.02 24.06 -9.94
N ARG A 15 -29.54 22.95 -10.53
CA ARG A 15 -30.38 21.80 -10.91
C ARG A 15 -30.15 20.62 -9.98
N GLU A 16 -31.20 19.83 -9.77
CA GLU A 16 -31.08 18.58 -9.01
C GLU A 16 -30.19 17.53 -9.72
N PRO A 17 -29.55 16.63 -8.95
CA PRO A 17 -28.80 15.50 -9.51
C PRO A 17 -29.65 14.65 -10.45
N ALA A 18 -29.02 14.07 -11.48
CA ALA A 18 -29.74 13.30 -12.50
C ALA A 18 -30.49 12.09 -11.92
N CYS A 19 -29.93 11.44 -10.88
CA CYS A 19 -30.58 10.32 -10.19
C CYS A 19 -31.85 10.71 -9.44
N VAL A 20 -31.97 11.97 -8.99
CA VAL A 20 -33.18 12.49 -8.34
C VAL A 20 -34.26 12.72 -9.39
N VAL A 21 -33.94 13.47 -10.44
CA VAL A 21 -34.88 13.86 -11.51
C VAL A 21 -35.47 12.65 -12.25
N VAL A 22 -34.68 11.57 -12.43
CA VAL A 22 -35.15 10.38 -13.14
C VAL A 22 -35.93 9.40 -12.25
N CYS A 23 -35.96 9.60 -10.93
CA CYS A 23 -36.60 8.67 -10.01
C CYS A 23 -38.12 8.82 -10.11
N PRO A 24 -38.87 7.81 -10.61
CA PRO A 24 -40.30 7.95 -10.82
C PRO A 24 -41.11 7.92 -9.51
N THR A 25 -40.51 7.44 -8.42
CA THR A 25 -41.15 7.26 -7.12
C THR A 25 -40.64 8.23 -6.06
N ASP A 26 -39.82 9.22 -6.43
CA ASP A 26 -39.19 10.17 -5.50
C ASP A 26 -38.45 9.52 -4.31
N ALA A 27 -37.91 8.31 -4.53
CA ALA A 27 -37.19 7.55 -3.49
C ALA A 27 -35.78 8.11 -3.18
N ILE A 28 -35.21 8.92 -4.07
CA ILE A 28 -33.89 9.52 -3.90
C ILE A 28 -34.07 10.99 -3.54
N ILE A 29 -33.76 11.34 -2.29
CA ILE A 29 -33.84 12.71 -1.79
C ILE A 29 -32.44 13.32 -1.71
N SER A 30 -32.26 14.50 -2.28
CA SER A 30 -31.02 15.29 -2.28
C SER A 30 -31.24 16.63 -1.58
N GLY A 31 -30.19 17.17 -0.97
CA GLY A 31 -30.25 18.46 -0.27
C GLY A 31 -29.08 18.64 0.69
N ASP A 32 -29.09 19.76 1.41
CA ASP A 32 -28.10 20.03 2.46
C ASP A 32 -28.54 19.39 3.78
N LEU A 33 -27.77 18.40 4.23
CA LEU A 33 -28.01 17.73 5.51
C LEU A 33 -27.74 18.66 6.72
N SER A 34 -27.03 19.76 6.50
CA SER A 34 -26.66 20.74 7.53
C SER A 34 -27.76 21.78 7.76
N ASP A 35 -28.67 21.97 6.81
CA ASP A 35 -29.83 22.85 6.96
C ASP A 35 -31.01 22.08 7.58
N PRO A 36 -31.42 22.38 8.83
CA PRO A 36 -32.55 21.69 9.48
C PRO A 36 -33.89 21.87 8.76
N LYS A 37 -34.03 22.89 7.90
CA LYS A 37 -35.23 23.13 7.11
C LYS A 37 -35.28 22.29 5.84
N SER A 38 -34.18 21.62 5.46
CA SER A 38 -34.13 20.80 4.26
C SER A 38 -34.95 19.52 4.42
N ARG A 39 -35.51 19.01 3.31
CA ARG A 39 -36.29 17.76 3.30
C ARG A 39 -35.45 16.57 3.78
N ILE A 40 -34.19 16.51 3.37
CA ILE A 40 -33.28 15.42 3.75
C ILE A 40 -32.95 15.46 5.25
N ALA A 41 -32.70 16.64 5.84
CA ALA A 41 -32.40 16.75 7.27
C ALA A 41 -33.59 16.32 8.13
N ARG A 42 -34.81 16.71 7.75
CA ARG A 42 -36.03 16.24 8.43
C ARG A 42 -36.21 14.74 8.34
N LEU A 43 -36.03 14.14 7.15
CA LEU A 43 -36.17 12.69 6.95
C LEU A 43 -35.15 11.90 7.75
N VAL A 44 -33.87 12.31 7.75
CA VAL A 44 -32.83 11.61 8.53
C VAL A 44 -33.09 11.74 10.04
N ALA A 45 -33.71 12.82 10.49
CA ALA A 45 -34.07 13.02 11.90
C ALA A 45 -35.35 12.28 12.31
N SER A 46 -36.31 12.10 11.41
CA SER A 46 -37.62 11.48 11.72
C SER A 46 -37.66 9.97 11.47
N GLU A 47 -36.87 9.47 10.54
CA GLU A 47 -36.91 8.06 10.12
C GLU A 47 -35.73 7.24 10.68
N PRO A 48 -35.93 5.94 10.95
CA PRO A 48 -34.82 5.04 11.21
C PRO A 48 -33.98 4.87 9.94
N THR A 49 -32.74 5.38 9.97
CA THR A 49 -31.82 5.30 8.84
C THR A 49 -30.63 4.38 9.09
N MET A 50 -30.13 3.76 8.02
CA MET A 50 -28.91 2.97 7.99
C MET A 50 -27.88 3.60 7.06
N VAL A 51 -26.60 3.31 7.30
CA VAL A 51 -25.48 3.77 6.48
C VAL A 51 -24.55 2.60 6.16
N ARG A 52 -23.71 2.75 5.12
CA ARG A 52 -22.71 1.74 4.77
C ARG A 52 -21.45 1.89 5.61
N LYS A 53 -20.89 0.77 6.07
CA LYS A 53 -19.65 0.68 6.85
C LYS A 53 -19.58 1.69 8.03
N PRO A 54 -20.59 1.73 8.93
CA PRO A 54 -20.61 2.66 10.07
C PRO A 54 -19.34 2.56 10.94
N GLU A 55 -18.77 1.36 11.06
CA GLU A 55 -17.54 1.06 11.80
C GLU A 55 -16.29 1.82 11.30
N LYS A 56 -16.34 2.40 10.09
CA LYS A 56 -15.22 3.18 9.53
C LYS A 56 -15.17 4.63 10.00
N GLY A 57 -16.20 5.13 10.68
CA GLY A 57 -16.22 6.48 11.24
C GLY A 57 -16.06 7.60 10.20
N THR A 58 -16.47 7.37 8.95
CA THR A 58 -16.26 8.32 7.83
C THR A 58 -17.34 9.39 7.71
N GLY A 59 -18.33 9.39 8.61
CA GLY A 59 -19.51 10.26 8.52
C GLY A 59 -20.22 10.19 7.16
N PRO A 60 -20.76 9.02 6.75
CA PRO A 60 -21.41 8.88 5.46
C PRO A 60 -22.52 9.91 5.26
N ARG A 61 -22.62 10.47 4.05
CA ARG A 61 -23.67 11.43 3.67
C ARG A 61 -24.83 10.80 2.90
N ILE A 62 -24.83 9.46 2.81
CA ILE A 62 -25.88 8.68 2.15
C ILE A 62 -26.53 7.82 3.22
N HIS A 63 -27.82 8.07 3.43
CA HIS A 63 -28.66 7.40 4.42
C HIS A 63 -29.74 6.61 3.71
N TYR A 64 -30.04 5.42 4.22
CA TYR A 64 -31.05 4.50 3.69
C TYR A 64 -32.16 4.37 4.72
N ILE A 65 -33.38 4.77 4.35
CA ILE A 65 -34.60 4.48 5.13
C ILE A 65 -35.01 3.05 4.77
N GLU A 66 -35.35 2.24 5.77
CA GLU A 66 -35.68 0.81 5.59
C GLU A 66 -34.58 0.03 4.85
N GLY A 67 -33.31 0.38 5.11
CA GLY A 67 -32.18 -0.35 4.56
C GLY A 67 -32.14 -1.81 5.03
N HIS A 68 -31.79 -2.73 4.13
CA HIS A 68 -31.50 -4.12 4.49
C HIS A 68 -29.99 -4.34 4.56
N ARG A 69 -29.51 -5.07 5.57
CA ARG A 69 -28.08 -5.34 5.77
C ARG A 69 -27.47 -5.97 4.52
N GLU A 70 -28.19 -6.86 3.86
CA GLU A 70 -27.74 -7.62 2.70
C GLU A 70 -27.64 -6.79 1.42
N ALA A 71 -28.27 -5.61 1.40
CA ALA A 71 -28.09 -4.63 0.34
C ALA A 71 -26.91 -3.67 0.63
N LEU A 72 -26.64 -3.39 1.90
CA LEU A 72 -25.63 -2.41 2.33
C LEU A 72 -24.24 -3.01 2.51
N ASP A 73 -24.18 -4.24 3.03
CA ASP A 73 -22.98 -5.02 3.30
C ASP A 73 -22.76 -6.05 2.17
N PRO A 74 -21.71 -5.86 1.35
CA PRO A 74 -21.36 -6.79 0.30
C PRO A 74 -21.12 -8.22 0.77
N LEU A 75 -20.68 -8.43 2.02
CA LEU A 75 -20.32 -9.74 2.55
C LEU A 75 -21.49 -10.46 3.21
N ALA A 76 -22.58 -9.75 3.53
CA ALA A 76 -23.76 -10.33 4.16
C ALA A 76 -24.57 -11.25 3.22
N SER A 77 -24.41 -11.11 1.90
CA SER A 77 -25.09 -11.94 0.89
C SER A 77 -24.15 -13.00 0.31
N HIS A 78 -24.63 -14.23 0.09
CA HIS A 78 -23.84 -15.26 -0.59
C HIS A 78 -23.49 -14.84 -2.03
N ARG A 79 -22.20 -14.88 -2.35
CA ARG A 79 -21.67 -14.47 -3.65
C ARG A 79 -21.49 -15.69 -4.56
N SER A 80 -22.58 -16.16 -5.16
CA SER A 80 -22.52 -17.29 -6.10
C SER A 80 -21.62 -16.98 -7.32
N VAL A 81 -20.91 -18.00 -7.81
CA VAL A 81 -20.20 -17.96 -9.10
C VAL A 81 -21.21 -17.97 -10.25
N ARG A 82 -22.33 -18.68 -10.06
CA ARG A 82 -23.45 -18.75 -11.01
C ARG A 82 -24.64 -17.95 -10.47
N THR A 83 -24.96 -16.87 -11.14
CA THR A 83 -26.14 -16.03 -10.84
C THR A 83 -27.34 -16.49 -11.68
N LEU A 84 -28.51 -15.90 -11.43
CA LEU A 84 -29.72 -16.19 -12.21
C LEU A 84 -29.54 -15.87 -13.70
N TRP A 85 -28.71 -14.86 -14.02
CA TRP A 85 -28.59 -14.28 -15.36
C TRP A 85 -27.20 -14.45 -15.99
N GLY A 86 -26.33 -15.28 -15.40
CA GLY A 86 -25.00 -15.54 -15.96
C GLY A 86 -24.01 -16.13 -14.96
N GLU A 87 -22.82 -16.44 -15.47
CA GLU A 87 -21.68 -16.92 -14.70
C GLU A 87 -20.58 -15.87 -14.68
N ARG A 88 -19.90 -15.72 -13.54
CA ARG A 88 -18.72 -14.84 -13.41
C ARG A 88 -17.46 -15.67 -13.19
N PRO A 89 -16.29 -15.19 -13.64
CA PRO A 89 -15.02 -15.78 -13.23
C PRO A 89 -14.84 -15.72 -11.71
N ARG A 90 -14.19 -16.74 -11.15
CA ARG A 90 -13.72 -16.71 -9.77
C ARG A 90 -12.63 -15.65 -9.61
N ASP A 91 -12.67 -14.90 -8.51
CA ASP A 91 -11.74 -13.78 -8.28
C ASP A 91 -10.96 -13.89 -6.96
N GLY A 92 -10.85 -15.10 -6.41
CA GLY A 92 -10.08 -15.38 -5.19
C GLY A 92 -10.76 -14.95 -3.89
N THR A 93 -11.95 -14.34 -3.95
CA THR A 93 -12.80 -14.09 -2.77
C THR A 93 -13.88 -15.16 -2.58
N ASP A 94 -13.94 -16.13 -3.50
CA ASP A 94 -14.94 -17.17 -3.53
C ASP A 94 -14.59 -18.36 -2.63
N PRO A 95 -15.58 -19.07 -2.06
CA PRO A 95 -15.36 -20.36 -1.43
C PRO A 95 -14.64 -21.31 -2.39
N ALA A 96 -13.79 -22.19 -1.85
CA ALA A 96 -13.15 -23.24 -2.64
C ALA A 96 -14.22 -24.10 -3.35
N PRO A 97 -13.92 -24.64 -4.56
CA PRO A 97 -14.85 -25.53 -5.25
C PRO A 97 -15.36 -26.64 -4.32
N GLY A 98 -16.69 -26.84 -4.26
CA GLY A 98 -17.32 -27.81 -3.37
C GLY A 98 -17.53 -27.36 -1.92
N LYS A 99 -17.08 -26.16 -1.53
CA LYS A 99 -17.39 -25.52 -0.24
C LYS A 99 -18.40 -24.37 -0.36
N GLU A 100 -19.14 -24.34 -1.46
CA GLU A 100 -20.20 -23.36 -1.69
C GLU A 100 -21.34 -23.59 -0.69
N LEU A 101 -21.89 -22.50 -0.15
CA LEU A 101 -23.02 -22.62 0.77
C LEU A 101 -24.24 -23.18 0.00
N PRO A 102 -24.97 -24.14 0.59
CA PRO A 102 -26.18 -24.67 -0.01
C PRO A 102 -27.17 -23.54 -0.34
N TYR A 103 -27.95 -23.72 -1.40
CA TYR A 103 -29.03 -22.79 -1.71
C TYR A 103 -30.11 -22.87 -0.63
N GLU A 104 -30.24 -21.80 0.17
CA GLU A 104 -31.32 -21.64 1.12
C GLU A 104 -32.49 -20.85 0.49
N ARG A 105 -33.66 -21.47 0.46
CA ARG A 105 -34.87 -20.84 -0.10
C ARG A 105 -35.29 -19.67 0.81
N GLY A 106 -35.47 -18.49 0.21
CA GLY A 106 -35.84 -17.27 0.93
C GLY A 106 -34.65 -16.49 1.49
N ALA A 107 -33.43 -17.02 1.41
CA ALA A 107 -32.25 -16.27 1.77
C ALA A 107 -31.97 -15.16 0.75
N PRO A 108 -31.55 -13.96 1.20
CA PRO A 108 -31.15 -12.87 0.32
C PRO A 108 -29.97 -13.32 -0.55
N ARG A 109 -30.13 -13.17 -1.87
CA ARG A 109 -29.15 -13.60 -2.88
C ARG A 109 -28.76 -12.46 -3.79
N ARG A 110 -27.50 -12.43 -4.21
CA ARG A 110 -27.07 -11.57 -5.32
C ARG A 110 -27.62 -12.13 -6.63
N THR A 111 -28.63 -11.47 -7.17
CA THR A 111 -29.23 -11.81 -8.47
C THR A 111 -28.34 -11.40 -9.64
N TYR A 112 -27.57 -10.33 -9.46
CA TYR A 112 -26.65 -9.80 -10.45
C TYR A 112 -25.35 -9.37 -9.76
N ASP A 113 -24.23 -9.84 -10.29
CA ASP A 113 -22.91 -9.38 -9.89
C ASP A 113 -22.07 -9.19 -11.15
N ILE A 114 -21.53 -7.99 -11.32
CA ILE A 114 -20.66 -7.70 -12.45
C ILE A 114 -19.28 -8.21 -12.04
N HIS A 115 -18.59 -8.92 -12.94
CA HIS A 115 -17.16 -9.19 -12.74
C HIS A 115 -16.44 -7.84 -12.53
N GLN A 116 -16.07 -7.56 -11.28
CA GLN A 116 -15.57 -6.25 -10.88
C GLN A 116 -14.15 -6.07 -11.40
N ARG A 117 -14.00 -5.59 -12.65
CA ARG A 117 -12.69 -5.16 -13.17
C ARG A 117 -12.05 -4.03 -12.32
N HIS A 118 -12.81 -3.42 -11.41
CA HIS A 118 -12.31 -2.41 -10.47
C HIS A 118 -11.50 -2.99 -9.30
N ALA A 119 -11.45 -4.33 -9.15
CA ALA A 119 -10.57 -5.00 -8.20
C ALA A 119 -9.10 -4.58 -8.40
N LEU A 120 -8.70 -4.30 -9.65
CA LEU A 120 -7.37 -3.80 -10.01
C LEU A 120 -7.37 -2.27 -10.24
N SER A 121 -8.01 -1.50 -9.36
CA SER A 121 -8.02 -0.03 -9.47
C SER A 121 -6.64 0.61 -9.25
N TRP A 122 -5.72 -0.12 -8.63
CA TRP A 122 -4.34 0.29 -8.38
C TRP A 122 -3.46 -0.66 -9.18
N GLY A 123 -2.77 -0.11 -10.18
CA GLY A 123 -1.97 -0.90 -11.11
C GLY A 123 -0.55 -1.14 -10.62
N TRP A 124 0.24 -1.85 -11.41
CA TRP A 124 1.65 -2.15 -11.17
C TRP A 124 2.52 -0.92 -10.84
N LYS A 125 2.10 0.28 -11.28
CA LYS A 125 2.77 1.55 -10.97
C LYS A 125 2.88 1.79 -9.47
N VAL A 126 1.86 1.40 -8.71
CA VAL A 126 1.81 1.57 -7.26
C VAL A 126 2.85 0.68 -6.59
N SER A 127 2.80 -0.62 -6.85
CA SER A 127 3.80 -1.53 -6.32
C SER A 127 5.22 -1.16 -6.77
N ALA A 128 5.39 -0.67 -8.01
CA ALA A 128 6.68 -0.22 -8.51
C ALA A 128 7.20 1.03 -7.77
N TYR A 129 6.35 2.01 -7.46
CA TYR A 129 6.80 3.17 -6.70
C TYR A 129 7.04 2.86 -5.22
N LEU A 130 6.37 1.85 -4.64
CA LEU A 130 6.71 1.36 -3.30
C LEU A 130 8.11 0.76 -3.30
N TRP A 131 8.38 -0.12 -4.27
CA TRP A 131 9.64 -0.83 -4.39
C TRP A 131 10.82 0.13 -4.63
N THR A 132 10.68 1.03 -5.60
CA THR A 132 11.71 2.05 -5.89
C THR A 132 11.95 2.98 -4.71
N LYS A 133 10.89 3.38 -4.01
CA LYS A 133 10.99 4.22 -2.80
C LYS A 133 11.66 3.46 -1.64
N SER A 134 11.35 2.18 -1.44
CA SER A 134 11.98 1.32 -0.44
C SER A 134 13.49 1.19 -0.69
N ILE A 135 13.91 1.05 -1.96
CA ILE A 135 15.32 1.10 -2.35
C ILE A 135 15.93 2.46 -2.02
N ALA A 136 15.30 3.54 -2.50
CA ALA A 136 15.80 4.91 -2.31
C ALA A 136 16.00 5.29 -0.84
N ALA A 137 15.07 4.92 0.04
CA ALA A 137 15.18 5.14 1.47
C ALA A 137 16.21 4.20 2.12
N GLY A 138 16.14 2.92 1.76
CA GLY A 138 16.94 1.85 2.35
C GLY A 138 18.44 2.05 2.22
N VAL A 139 18.92 2.50 1.06
CA VAL A 139 20.36 2.62 0.78
C VAL A 139 21.08 3.69 1.63
N VAL A 140 20.34 4.62 2.24
CA VAL A 140 20.87 5.60 3.22
C VAL A 140 20.52 5.20 4.66
N MET A 141 19.34 4.61 4.88
CA MET A 141 18.96 4.08 6.19
C MET A 141 19.90 2.98 6.69
N VAL A 142 20.36 2.09 5.82
CA VAL A 142 21.21 0.95 6.18
C VAL A 142 22.58 1.39 6.71
N PRO A 143 23.34 2.26 6.02
CA PRO A 143 24.58 2.81 6.58
C PRO A 143 24.36 3.56 7.90
N ALA A 144 23.24 4.29 8.04
CA ALA A 144 22.92 4.98 9.29
C ALA A 144 22.66 4.04 10.47
N LEU A 145 22.04 2.87 10.23
CA LEU A 145 21.86 1.84 11.25
C LEU A 145 23.19 1.21 11.69
N LEU A 146 24.21 1.22 10.82
CA LEU A 146 25.52 0.66 11.09
C LEU A 146 26.49 1.66 11.73
N ALA A 147 26.27 2.96 11.57
CA ALA A 147 27.14 4.01 12.09
C ALA A 147 27.45 3.91 13.60
N PRO A 148 26.49 3.55 14.50
CA PRO A 148 26.77 3.40 15.92
C PRO A 148 27.71 2.23 16.28
N PHE A 149 27.97 1.30 15.36
CA PHE A 149 28.78 0.10 15.59
C PHE A 149 30.24 0.26 15.09
N GLU A 150 30.71 1.50 14.94
CA GLU A 150 32.09 1.86 14.58
C GLU A 150 32.60 1.21 13.28
N ARG A 151 31.72 0.96 12.32
CA ARG A 151 32.07 0.42 11.00
C ARG A 151 32.22 1.52 9.95
N THR A 152 33.02 2.54 10.23
CA THR A 152 33.14 3.76 9.39
C THR A 152 33.50 3.44 7.94
N SER A 153 34.45 2.53 7.71
CA SER A 153 34.84 2.10 6.36
C SER A 153 33.71 1.41 5.58
N LEU A 154 32.88 0.62 6.25
CA LEU A 154 31.71 -0.02 5.64
C LEU A 154 30.59 0.98 5.37
N VAL A 155 30.40 1.95 6.28
CA VAL A 155 29.39 3.00 6.18
C VAL A 155 29.74 3.96 5.05
N ASP A 156 30.96 4.49 5.01
CA ASP A 156 31.45 5.36 3.94
C ASP A 156 31.48 4.62 2.59
N GLY A 157 31.94 3.36 2.60
CA GLY A 157 31.90 2.49 1.42
C GLY A 157 30.49 2.30 0.88
N ALA A 158 29.50 2.08 1.75
CA ALA A 158 28.10 1.98 1.33
C ALA A 158 27.52 3.33 0.87
N LEU A 159 27.85 4.45 1.53
CA LEU A 159 27.36 5.79 1.18
C LEU A 159 27.92 6.31 -0.15
N SER A 160 29.14 5.90 -0.53
CA SER A 160 29.75 6.24 -1.83
C SER A 160 28.84 5.84 -3.01
N TYR A 161 28.10 4.75 -2.87
CA TYR A 161 27.07 4.33 -3.82
C TYR A 161 25.66 4.79 -3.40
N GLY A 162 25.38 4.79 -2.09
CA GLY A 162 24.06 4.99 -1.51
C GLY A 162 23.41 6.31 -1.90
N TRP A 163 24.14 7.43 -1.90
CA TRP A 163 23.57 8.73 -2.27
C TRP A 163 23.14 8.78 -3.73
N SER A 164 23.98 8.29 -4.64
CA SER A 164 23.68 8.21 -6.08
C SER A 164 22.47 7.32 -6.35
N ILE A 165 22.43 6.15 -5.71
CA ILE A 165 21.32 5.19 -5.86
C ILE A 165 20.03 5.79 -5.30
N ALA A 166 20.07 6.45 -4.14
CA ALA A 166 18.93 7.13 -3.57
C ALA A 166 18.35 8.16 -4.55
N LEU A 167 19.18 9.02 -5.15
CA LEU A 167 18.74 10.03 -6.11
C LEU A 167 18.11 9.40 -7.37
N ILE A 168 18.74 8.37 -7.94
CA ILE A 168 18.22 7.66 -9.11
C ILE A 168 16.84 7.07 -8.80
N PHE A 169 16.72 6.34 -7.69
CA PHE A 169 15.47 5.69 -7.34
C PHE A 169 14.39 6.68 -6.89
N LEU A 170 14.74 7.80 -6.24
CA LEU A 170 13.79 8.89 -5.97
C LEU A 170 13.28 9.54 -7.26
N ALA A 171 14.15 9.73 -8.26
CA ALA A 171 13.73 10.23 -9.56
C ALA A 171 12.78 9.25 -10.25
N LEU A 172 13.08 7.94 -10.21
CA LEU A 172 12.17 6.90 -10.72
C LEU A 172 10.83 6.89 -9.97
N THR A 173 10.83 6.98 -8.64
CA THR A 173 9.62 7.11 -7.82
C THR A 173 8.83 8.36 -8.22
N GLY A 174 9.49 9.50 -8.41
CA GLY A 174 8.86 10.75 -8.86
C GLY A 174 8.19 10.62 -10.23
N VAL A 175 8.88 10.02 -11.21
CA VAL A 175 8.32 9.73 -12.54
C VAL A 175 7.12 8.81 -12.45
N LEU A 176 7.20 7.73 -11.66
CA LEU A 176 6.08 6.81 -11.46
C LEU A 176 4.88 7.48 -10.79
N LEU A 177 5.10 8.33 -9.78
CA LEU A 177 4.06 9.10 -9.11
C LEU A 177 3.35 10.05 -10.08
N VAL A 178 4.09 10.79 -10.90
CA VAL A 178 3.52 11.70 -11.91
C VAL A 178 2.77 10.90 -12.98
N ALA A 179 3.33 9.79 -13.45
CA ALA A 179 2.72 8.92 -14.47
C ALA A 179 1.47 8.17 -13.98
N ASP A 180 1.31 7.99 -12.67
CA ASP A 180 0.11 7.40 -12.07
C ASP A 180 -1.05 8.42 -12.01
N LEU A 181 -0.75 9.73 -12.00
CA LEU A 181 -1.77 10.77 -12.05
C LEU A 181 -2.52 10.75 -13.38
N LYS A 182 -3.85 10.71 -13.30
CA LYS A 182 -4.74 10.91 -14.45
C LYS A 182 -4.68 12.34 -15.03
N ARG A 183 -4.17 13.30 -14.25
CA ARG A 183 -4.02 14.73 -14.57
C ARG A 183 -2.62 15.21 -14.14
N PRO A 184 -1.56 14.82 -14.87
CA PRO A 184 -0.18 15.10 -14.49
C PRO A 184 0.13 16.61 -14.43
N GLU A 185 -0.61 17.43 -15.18
CA GLU A 185 -0.49 18.89 -15.17
C GLU A 185 -0.80 19.53 -13.80
N ARG A 186 -1.47 18.78 -12.91
CA ARG A 186 -1.82 19.23 -11.55
C ARG A 186 -0.87 18.72 -10.47
N PHE A 187 0.19 18.00 -10.83
CA PHE A 187 1.13 17.43 -9.86
C PHE A 187 1.64 18.49 -8.85
N LEU A 188 2.04 19.66 -9.35
CA LEU A 188 2.57 20.73 -8.52
C LEU A 188 1.56 21.28 -7.50
N TRP A 189 0.26 21.03 -7.65
CA TRP A 189 -0.74 21.47 -6.67
C TRP A 189 -0.57 20.79 -5.31
N VAL A 190 0.02 19.59 -5.27
CA VAL A 190 0.35 18.93 -4.00
C VAL A 190 1.31 19.78 -3.16
N LEU A 191 2.25 20.47 -3.83
CA LEU A 191 3.21 21.36 -3.18
C LEU A 191 2.66 22.78 -3.03
N LEU A 192 2.04 23.33 -4.07
CA LEU A 192 1.58 24.72 -4.14
C LEU A 192 0.25 24.99 -3.42
N ARG A 193 -0.59 23.96 -3.21
CA ARG A 193 -1.88 24.05 -2.51
C ARG A 193 -2.03 22.90 -1.51
N PRO A 194 -1.18 22.86 -0.46
CA PRO A 194 -1.10 21.72 0.44
C PRO A 194 -2.36 21.57 1.29
N GLN A 195 -2.86 20.33 1.39
CA GLN A 195 -3.83 19.92 2.38
C GLN A 195 -3.15 19.08 3.47
N TRP A 196 -2.79 19.72 4.59
CA TRP A 196 -1.91 19.15 5.62
C TRP A 196 -2.48 17.96 6.39
N SER A 197 -3.79 17.69 6.30
CA SER A 197 -4.40 16.47 6.83
C SER A 197 -4.12 15.22 5.98
N SER A 198 -3.70 15.39 4.73
CA SER A 198 -3.42 14.29 3.81
C SER A 198 -1.99 13.78 3.95
N TRP A 199 -1.83 12.46 4.11
CA TRP A 199 -0.51 11.82 4.07
C TRP A 199 0.17 11.90 2.71
N LEU A 200 -0.59 12.12 1.62
CA LEU A 200 -0.02 12.30 0.29
C LEU A 200 0.80 13.59 0.22
N VAL A 201 0.28 14.67 0.80
CA VAL A 201 0.95 15.97 0.87
C VAL A 201 2.17 15.88 1.78
N ARG A 202 2.03 15.32 2.99
CA ARG A 202 3.15 15.12 3.92
C ARG A 202 4.27 14.28 3.29
N GLY A 203 3.90 13.23 2.57
CA GLY A 203 4.82 12.38 1.81
C GLY A 203 5.59 13.14 0.73
N ALA A 204 4.90 13.97 -0.07
CA ALA A 204 5.55 14.76 -1.12
C ALA A 204 6.59 15.74 -0.58
N TYR A 205 6.29 16.40 0.55
CA TYR A 205 7.25 17.26 1.24
C TYR A 205 8.42 16.45 1.84
N GLY A 206 8.15 15.30 2.44
CA GLY A 206 9.20 14.42 2.96
C GLY A 206 10.14 13.88 1.88
N ILE A 207 9.60 13.45 0.75
CA ILE A 207 10.40 13.05 -0.43
C ILE A 207 11.25 14.22 -0.91
N SER A 208 10.66 15.42 -1.04
CA SER A 208 11.39 16.62 -1.52
C SER A 208 12.55 16.99 -0.58
N LEU A 209 12.32 16.96 0.73
CA LEU A 209 13.35 17.25 1.73
C LEU A 209 14.43 16.16 1.77
N TYR A 210 14.05 14.89 1.66
CA TYR A 210 14.98 13.77 1.54
C TYR A 210 15.85 13.88 0.28
N SER A 211 15.25 14.24 -0.86
CA SER A 211 15.98 14.50 -2.11
C SER A 211 17.02 15.61 -1.94
N LEU A 212 16.70 16.69 -1.23
CA LEU A 212 17.66 17.77 -0.96
C LEU A 212 18.85 17.26 -0.14
N VAL A 213 18.60 16.50 0.93
CA VAL A 213 19.67 15.93 1.75
C VAL A 213 20.50 14.93 0.95
N ALA A 214 19.86 14.09 0.12
CA ALA A 214 20.57 13.15 -0.73
C ALA A 214 21.46 13.87 -1.77
N VAL A 215 21.03 15.01 -2.32
CA VAL A 215 21.87 15.84 -3.21
C VAL A 215 23.07 16.40 -2.44
N VAL A 216 22.89 16.89 -1.21
CA VAL A 216 24.00 17.38 -0.39
C VAL A 216 24.99 16.27 -0.05
N GLY A 217 24.48 15.10 0.36
CA GLY A 217 25.32 13.92 0.65
C GLY A 217 26.09 13.44 -0.57
N TRP A 218 25.44 13.40 -1.74
CA TRP A 218 26.08 13.07 -3.02
C TRP A 218 27.14 14.10 -3.43
N TRP A 219 26.87 15.39 -3.24
CA TRP A 219 27.80 16.44 -3.68
C TRP A 219 29.04 16.55 -2.79
N ARG A 220 28.86 16.37 -1.48
CA ARG A 220 29.94 16.58 -0.51
C ARG A 220 30.80 15.33 -0.27
N GLU A 221 30.19 14.15 -0.28
CA GLU A 221 30.83 12.86 0.03
C GLU A 221 31.69 12.90 1.32
N ASP A 222 31.28 13.72 2.29
CA ASP A 222 31.98 13.84 3.57
C ASP A 222 31.90 12.50 4.33
N SER A 223 33.04 12.01 4.81
CA SER A 223 33.09 10.84 5.69
C SER A 223 32.26 11.04 6.95
N VAL A 224 31.67 9.96 7.46
CA VAL A 224 30.84 9.98 8.68
C VAL A 224 31.59 10.35 9.94
N ASP A 225 32.93 10.33 9.93
CA ASP A 225 33.77 10.80 11.03
C ASP A 225 33.79 12.34 11.15
N SER A 226 33.43 13.04 10.06
CA SER A 226 33.27 14.48 10.08
C SER A 226 31.90 14.87 10.64
N LEU A 227 31.83 16.00 11.36
CA LEU A 227 30.56 16.54 11.88
C LEU A 227 29.51 16.70 10.75
N VAL A 228 29.95 17.17 9.58
CA VAL A 228 29.07 17.40 8.43
C VAL A 228 28.55 16.08 7.86
N GLY A 229 29.41 15.05 7.73
CA GLY A 229 29.03 13.71 7.31
C GLY A 229 28.05 13.06 8.28
N THR A 230 28.33 13.11 9.60
CA THR A 230 27.42 12.56 10.62
C THR A 230 26.05 13.24 10.59
N VAL A 231 26.02 14.58 10.50
CA VAL A 231 24.76 15.33 10.45
C VAL A 231 23.99 15.03 9.17
N THR A 232 24.67 14.96 8.03
CA THR A 232 24.05 14.64 6.73
C THR A 232 23.47 13.23 6.74
N LEU A 233 24.21 12.25 7.28
CA LEU A 233 23.72 10.88 7.46
C LEU A 233 22.54 10.83 8.42
N GLY A 234 22.60 11.55 9.55
CA GLY A 234 21.51 11.62 10.52
C GLY A 234 20.21 12.18 9.94
N LEU A 235 20.31 13.29 9.20
CA LEU A 235 19.17 13.86 8.47
C LEU A 235 18.65 12.90 7.40
N GLY A 236 19.56 12.29 6.63
CA GLY A 236 19.24 11.29 5.62
C GLY A 236 18.51 10.07 6.22
N ALA A 237 18.93 9.62 7.40
CA ALA A 237 18.32 8.51 8.12
C ALA A 237 16.90 8.83 8.59
N VAL A 238 16.70 10.00 9.21
CA VAL A 238 15.38 10.43 9.70
C VAL A 238 14.40 10.61 8.54
N LEU A 239 14.82 11.30 7.49
CA LEU A 239 13.97 11.57 6.34
C LEU A 239 13.76 10.32 5.47
N GLY A 240 14.79 9.50 5.29
CA GLY A 240 14.70 8.21 4.62
C GLY A 240 13.75 7.27 5.35
N THR A 241 13.83 7.20 6.69
CA THR A 241 12.88 6.45 7.51
C THR A 241 11.45 6.97 7.33
N PHE A 242 11.26 8.30 7.36
CA PHE A 242 9.95 8.89 7.06
C PHE A 242 9.45 8.48 5.67
N VAL A 243 10.29 8.57 4.63
CA VAL A 243 9.98 8.19 3.25
C VAL A 243 9.62 6.69 3.15
N ALA A 244 10.33 5.81 3.86
CA ALA A 244 10.01 4.39 3.91
C ALA A 244 8.63 4.13 4.53
N VAL A 245 8.33 4.74 5.68
CA VAL A 245 7.17 4.37 6.51
C VAL A 245 5.89 5.14 6.19
N TYR A 246 5.97 6.37 5.64
CA TYR A 246 4.78 7.23 5.52
C TYR A 246 3.68 6.65 4.64
N THR A 247 4.07 5.84 3.66
CA THR A 247 3.12 5.24 2.73
C THR A 247 2.21 4.24 3.44
N GLY A 248 2.64 3.64 4.55
CA GLY A 248 1.78 2.82 5.39
C GLY A 248 0.63 3.64 5.98
N TRP A 249 0.90 4.86 6.43
CA TRP A 249 -0.16 5.76 6.91
C TRP A 249 -1.02 6.32 5.77
N LEU A 250 -0.44 6.55 4.59
CA LEU A 250 -1.19 6.91 3.38
C LEU A 250 -2.21 5.83 3.03
N PHE A 251 -1.80 4.56 3.04
CA PHE A 251 -2.68 3.42 2.83
C PHE A 251 -3.70 3.26 3.95
N GLY A 252 -3.33 3.51 5.21
CA GLY A 252 -4.25 3.51 6.35
C GLY A 252 -5.35 4.58 6.27
N GLN A 253 -5.14 5.68 5.54
CA GLN A 253 -6.19 6.67 5.24
C GLN A 253 -7.21 6.18 4.21
N ALA A 254 -6.90 5.15 3.42
CA ALA A 254 -7.79 4.59 2.41
C ALA A 254 -8.86 3.67 3.04
N LYS A 255 -9.84 4.27 3.73
CA LYS A 255 -10.91 3.56 4.46
C LYS A 255 -11.75 2.59 3.61
N GLY A 256 -11.66 2.67 2.28
CA GLY A 256 -12.32 1.75 1.36
C GLY A 256 -11.66 0.37 1.24
N ARG A 257 -10.36 0.25 1.56
CA ARG A 257 -9.62 -1.01 1.57
C ARG A 257 -9.25 -1.35 3.00
N ASP A 258 -9.77 -2.47 3.48
CA ASP A 258 -9.73 -2.80 4.89
C ASP A 258 -8.37 -3.39 5.31
N LEU A 259 -7.72 -4.17 4.43
CA LEU A 259 -6.40 -4.76 4.68
C LEU A 259 -5.32 -3.70 4.94
N TRP A 260 -5.34 -2.64 4.14
CA TRP A 260 -4.40 -1.51 4.20
C TRP A 260 -4.49 -0.66 5.48
N GLN A 261 -5.50 -0.89 6.31
CA GLN A 261 -5.69 -0.15 7.58
C GLN A 261 -4.95 -0.79 8.76
N SER A 262 -4.15 -1.82 8.51
CA SER A 262 -3.31 -2.45 9.54
C SER A 262 -2.34 -1.41 10.14
N ALA A 263 -2.30 -1.36 11.48
CA ALA A 263 -1.37 -0.51 12.22
C ALA A 263 0.10 -0.92 12.03
N PHE A 264 0.34 -2.16 11.58
CA PHE A 264 1.68 -2.69 11.35
C PHE A 264 2.29 -2.31 10.00
N SER A 265 1.47 -1.86 9.03
CA SER A 265 1.95 -1.58 7.67
C SER A 265 3.09 -0.55 7.59
N PRO A 266 3.09 0.57 8.35
CA PRO A 266 4.23 1.49 8.36
C PRO A 266 5.54 0.83 8.82
N VAL A 267 5.46 -0.03 9.85
CA VAL A 267 6.63 -0.74 10.40
C VAL A 267 7.14 -1.78 9.40
N HIS A 268 6.24 -2.53 8.78
CA HIS A 268 6.57 -3.51 7.76
C HIS A 268 7.27 -2.87 6.55
N LEU A 269 6.75 -1.74 6.04
CA LEU A 269 7.39 -0.99 4.96
C LEU A 269 8.78 -0.45 5.35
N GLY A 270 8.99 -0.12 6.63
CA GLY A 270 10.31 0.22 7.15
C GLY A 270 11.30 -0.94 7.06
N PHE A 271 10.90 -2.15 7.48
CA PHE A 271 11.73 -3.35 7.33
C PHE A 271 11.99 -3.69 5.85
N GLN A 272 11.00 -3.49 4.98
CA GLN A 272 11.16 -3.67 3.53
C GLN A 272 12.19 -2.72 2.93
N ALA A 273 12.22 -1.47 3.37
CA ALA A 273 13.27 -0.53 2.97
C ALA A 273 14.66 -1.00 3.45
N ILE A 274 14.78 -1.55 4.66
CA ILE A 274 16.07 -2.11 5.15
C ILE A 274 16.50 -3.30 4.28
N VAL A 275 15.60 -4.24 3.99
CA VAL A 275 15.88 -5.39 3.11
C VAL A 275 16.29 -4.92 1.70
N ALA A 276 15.50 -4.02 1.09
CA ALA A 276 15.75 -3.51 -0.25
C ALA A 276 17.06 -2.72 -0.33
N GLY A 277 17.35 -1.86 0.65
CA GLY A 277 18.59 -1.10 0.74
C GLY A 277 19.82 -1.99 0.88
N THR A 278 19.75 -2.96 1.81
CA THR A 278 20.84 -3.91 2.05
C THR A 278 21.12 -4.76 0.81
N ALA A 279 20.05 -5.26 0.15
CA ALA A 279 20.16 -6.03 -1.07
C ALA A 279 20.78 -5.23 -2.22
N VAL A 280 20.33 -3.98 -2.45
CA VAL A 280 20.87 -3.16 -3.54
C VAL A 280 22.34 -2.79 -3.30
N LEU A 281 22.73 -2.47 -2.06
CA LEU A 281 24.14 -2.22 -1.73
C LEU A 281 25.01 -3.47 -1.98
N LEU A 282 24.55 -4.65 -1.57
CA LEU A 282 25.23 -5.92 -1.86
C LEU A 282 25.34 -6.21 -3.36
N LEU A 283 24.34 -5.87 -4.17
CA LEU A 283 24.37 -6.09 -5.62
C LEU A 283 25.40 -5.20 -6.32
N VAL A 284 25.63 -3.99 -5.81
CA VAL A 284 26.54 -3.02 -6.42
C VAL A 284 27.99 -3.42 -6.20
N ASN A 285 28.34 -3.86 -4.98
CA ASN A 285 29.69 -4.32 -4.67
C ASN A 285 29.67 -5.48 -3.65
N PRO A 286 29.42 -6.72 -4.11
CA PRO A 286 29.22 -7.87 -3.22
C PRO A 286 30.48 -8.31 -2.45
N GLU A 287 31.67 -7.89 -2.92
CA GLU A 287 32.94 -8.20 -2.27
C GLU A 287 33.25 -7.19 -1.16
N ALA A 288 33.28 -5.90 -1.50
CA ALA A 288 33.59 -4.84 -0.55
C ALA A 288 32.52 -4.68 0.54
N LEU A 289 31.26 -4.96 0.22
CA LEU A 289 30.12 -4.83 1.13
C LEU A 289 29.62 -6.18 1.65
N SER A 290 30.41 -7.25 1.50
CA SER A 290 30.08 -8.61 1.95
C SER A 290 29.66 -8.69 3.43
N ALA A 291 30.15 -7.79 4.28
CA ALA A 291 29.77 -7.66 5.68
C ALA A 291 28.28 -7.32 5.89
N LEU A 292 27.57 -6.82 4.87
CA LEU A 292 26.13 -6.56 4.89
C LEU A 292 25.28 -7.84 4.78
N SER A 293 25.85 -8.97 4.37
CA SER A 293 25.12 -10.24 4.22
C SER A 293 24.48 -10.70 5.53
N GLY A 294 25.17 -10.52 6.66
CA GLY A 294 24.61 -10.79 7.99
C GLY A 294 23.42 -9.88 8.33
N LEU A 295 23.51 -8.59 7.98
CA LEU A 295 22.39 -7.66 8.16
C LEU A 295 21.19 -8.05 7.28
N LEU A 296 21.43 -8.52 6.05
CA LEU A 296 20.36 -8.99 5.17
C LEU A 296 19.63 -10.18 5.79
N VAL A 297 20.36 -11.17 6.35
CA VAL A 297 19.76 -12.31 7.05
C VAL A 297 18.91 -11.85 8.23
N VAL A 298 19.44 -10.96 9.07
CA VAL A 298 18.71 -10.41 10.21
C VAL A 298 17.45 -9.69 9.73
N ALA A 299 17.56 -8.81 8.74
CA ALA A 299 16.43 -8.06 8.21
C ALA A 299 15.32 -8.99 7.66
N LEU A 300 15.68 -10.04 6.92
CA LEU A 300 14.72 -11.02 6.40
C LEU A 300 14.04 -11.82 7.53
N ILE A 301 14.77 -12.20 8.58
CA ILE A 301 14.20 -12.90 9.75
C ILE A 301 13.21 -12.00 10.49
N PHE A 302 13.53 -10.71 10.66
CA PHE A 302 12.65 -9.76 11.35
C PHE A 302 11.45 -9.33 10.49
N GLU A 303 11.60 -9.26 9.17
CA GLU A 303 10.53 -8.89 8.24
C GLU A 303 9.50 -10.03 8.05
N LEU A 304 9.95 -11.30 8.02
CA LEU A 304 9.09 -12.45 7.73
C LEU A 304 7.86 -12.56 8.66
N PRO A 305 7.94 -12.32 9.99
CA PRO A 305 6.78 -12.26 10.86
C PRO A 305 5.72 -11.24 10.41
N PHE A 306 6.11 -10.08 9.86
CA PHE A 306 5.14 -9.09 9.37
C PHE A 306 4.38 -9.60 8.15
N VAL A 307 5.08 -10.22 7.20
CA VAL A 307 4.46 -10.90 6.05
C VAL A 307 3.45 -11.96 6.53
N LEU A 308 3.85 -12.80 7.49
CA LEU A 308 2.98 -13.87 8.00
C LEU A 308 1.79 -13.33 8.80
N LEU A 309 1.99 -12.30 9.63
CA LEU A 309 0.93 -11.69 10.42
C LEU A 309 -0.07 -10.92 9.54
N GLU A 310 0.38 -10.28 8.47
CA GLU A 310 -0.52 -9.58 7.55
C GLU A 310 -1.39 -10.54 6.72
N VAL A 311 -0.91 -11.75 6.39
CA VAL A 311 -1.71 -12.73 5.64
C VAL A 311 -2.52 -13.64 6.55
N PHE A 312 -1.90 -14.18 7.60
CA PHE A 312 -2.45 -15.26 8.43
C PHE A 312 -2.87 -14.80 9.83
N GLY A 313 -2.61 -13.55 10.19
CA GLY A 313 -2.97 -13.00 11.49
C GLY A 313 -4.47 -12.76 11.66
N LYS A 314 -4.85 -12.22 12.82
CA LYS A 314 -6.23 -11.80 13.09
C LYS A 314 -6.49 -10.42 12.48
N HIS A 315 -7.62 -10.28 11.82
CA HIS A 315 -7.99 -9.07 11.09
C HIS A 315 -9.17 -8.38 11.76
N SER A 316 -9.16 -7.05 11.78
CA SER A 316 -10.18 -6.26 12.48
C SER A 316 -11.56 -6.31 11.83
N THR A 317 -11.64 -6.64 10.54
CA THR A 317 -12.89 -6.77 9.79
C THR A 317 -12.88 -8.02 8.92
N GLU A 318 -14.08 -8.53 8.63
CA GLU A 318 -14.26 -9.65 7.72
C GLU A 318 -13.73 -9.32 6.31
N ALA A 319 -13.93 -8.09 5.84
CA ALA A 319 -13.40 -7.62 4.56
C ALA A 319 -11.86 -7.69 4.49
N ALA A 320 -11.16 -7.34 5.57
CA ALA A 320 -9.71 -7.49 5.63
C ALA A 320 -9.31 -8.97 5.60
N ALA A 321 -10.01 -9.84 6.34
CA ALA A 321 -9.72 -11.28 6.35
C ALA A 321 -9.94 -11.92 4.98
N VAL A 322 -10.98 -11.52 4.26
CA VAL A 322 -11.26 -11.97 2.88
C VAL A 322 -10.17 -11.47 1.92
N ALA A 323 -9.73 -10.22 2.04
CA ALA A 323 -8.64 -9.67 1.23
C ALA A 323 -7.33 -10.44 1.44
N ALA A 324 -6.92 -10.68 2.68
CA ALA A 324 -5.72 -11.47 2.99
C ALA A 324 -5.84 -12.92 2.50
N ARG A 325 -7.01 -13.56 2.64
CA ARG A 325 -7.25 -14.89 2.08
C ARG A 325 -7.14 -14.91 0.56
N SER A 326 -7.52 -13.84 -0.13
CA SER A 326 -7.39 -13.77 -1.60
C SER A 326 -5.94 -13.87 -2.08
N MET A 327 -4.96 -13.51 -1.22
CA MET A 327 -3.54 -13.65 -1.51
C MET A 327 -3.06 -15.10 -1.45
N THR A 328 -3.76 -15.99 -0.75
CA THR A 328 -3.36 -17.40 -0.55
C THR A 328 -3.98 -18.35 -1.57
N LEU A 329 -4.85 -17.85 -2.45
CA LEU A 329 -5.61 -18.67 -3.39
C LEU A 329 -5.09 -18.56 -4.82
N GLY A 330 -5.25 -19.64 -5.59
CA GLY A 330 -4.91 -19.68 -7.02
C GLY A 330 -3.44 -19.35 -7.32
N SER A 331 -3.21 -18.62 -8.40
CA SER A 331 -1.86 -18.19 -8.81
C SER A 331 -1.20 -17.24 -7.80
N ARG A 332 -2.00 -16.41 -7.11
CA ARG A 332 -1.50 -15.50 -6.05
C ARG A 332 -0.92 -16.29 -4.88
N GLY A 333 -1.60 -17.37 -4.47
CA GLY A 333 -1.10 -18.26 -3.42
C GLY A 333 0.25 -18.89 -3.75
N TRP A 334 0.46 -19.30 -5.01
CA TRP A 334 1.76 -19.78 -5.48
C TRP A 334 2.84 -18.71 -5.39
N TRP A 335 2.56 -17.51 -5.89
CA TRP A 335 3.50 -16.38 -5.81
C TRP A 335 3.79 -15.92 -4.39
N LEU A 336 2.82 -16.00 -3.48
CA LEU A 336 3.01 -15.71 -2.07
C LEU A 336 3.89 -16.78 -1.40
N GLY A 337 3.49 -18.05 -1.48
CA GLY A 337 4.13 -19.16 -0.78
C GLY A 337 5.49 -19.53 -1.37
N ALA A 338 5.50 -19.96 -2.64
CA ALA A 338 6.74 -20.41 -3.30
C ALA A 338 7.63 -19.23 -3.69
N GLY A 339 7.05 -18.11 -4.13
CA GLY A 339 7.79 -16.92 -4.55
C GLY A 339 8.27 -16.06 -3.38
N ALA A 340 7.38 -15.23 -2.84
CA ALA A 340 7.70 -14.19 -1.87
C ALA A 340 8.26 -14.75 -0.55
N ILE A 341 7.73 -15.85 -0.03
CA ILE A 341 8.18 -16.45 1.23
C ILE A 341 9.32 -17.45 0.99
N GLY A 342 9.09 -18.48 0.18
CA GLY A 342 10.06 -19.55 -0.06
C GLY A 342 11.33 -19.08 -0.77
N ALA A 343 11.22 -18.80 -2.06
CA ALA A 343 12.37 -18.47 -2.91
C ALA A 343 13.04 -17.13 -2.57
N CYS A 344 12.29 -16.16 -2.04
CA CYS A 344 12.79 -14.80 -1.88
C CYS A 344 13.12 -14.39 -0.43
N ARG A 345 12.65 -15.11 0.59
CA ARG A 345 12.98 -14.81 2.00
C ARG A 345 13.71 -15.96 2.68
N ILE A 346 13.19 -17.19 2.58
CA ILE A 346 13.80 -18.36 3.21
C ILE A 346 15.07 -18.79 2.46
N LEU A 347 15.03 -18.90 1.14
CA LEU A 347 16.17 -19.37 0.35
C LEU A 347 17.43 -18.48 0.48
N PRO A 348 17.34 -17.13 0.44
CA PRO A 348 18.52 -16.27 0.66
C PRO A 348 19.18 -16.46 2.03
N ILE A 349 18.36 -16.68 3.08
CA ILE A 349 18.86 -17.02 4.42
C ILE A 349 19.65 -18.34 4.36
N LEU A 350 19.09 -19.36 3.73
CA LEU A 350 19.75 -20.67 3.60
C LEU A 350 21.03 -20.59 2.77
N ILE A 351 21.06 -19.79 1.70
CA ILE A 351 22.24 -19.59 0.87
C ILE A 351 23.35 -18.92 1.68
N ILE A 352 23.06 -17.84 2.40
CA ILE A 352 24.08 -17.09 3.17
C ILE A 352 24.62 -17.93 4.33
N LEU A 353 23.76 -18.72 5.00
CA LEU A 353 24.17 -19.52 6.15
C LEU A 353 24.76 -20.90 5.77
N GLY A 354 24.41 -21.44 4.61
CA GLY A 354 24.72 -22.82 4.23
C GLY A 354 25.80 -22.97 3.15
N LEU A 355 26.10 -21.92 2.37
CA LEU A 355 27.13 -21.96 1.32
C LEU A 355 28.33 -21.08 1.68
N PRO A 356 29.52 -21.36 1.10
CA PRO A 356 30.69 -20.52 1.28
C PRO A 356 30.42 -19.06 0.88
N ALA A 357 30.91 -18.11 1.69
CA ALA A 357 30.81 -16.69 1.40
C ALA A 357 31.61 -16.35 0.14
N SER A 358 30.92 -15.87 -0.89
CA SER A 358 31.48 -15.46 -2.17
C SER A 358 30.66 -14.31 -2.74
N GLY A 359 31.24 -13.53 -3.66
CA GLY A 359 30.49 -12.46 -4.33
C GLY A 359 29.23 -12.96 -5.04
N LEU A 360 29.27 -14.19 -5.59
CA LEU A 360 28.12 -14.83 -6.23
C LEU A 360 27.02 -15.19 -5.23
N THR A 361 27.35 -15.79 -4.07
CA THR A 361 26.35 -16.17 -3.07
C THR A 361 25.68 -14.93 -2.47
N HIS A 362 26.43 -13.86 -2.20
CA HIS A 362 25.86 -12.59 -1.77
C HIS A 362 24.97 -11.96 -2.85
N GLY A 363 25.42 -11.94 -4.10
CA GLY A 363 24.66 -11.35 -5.22
C GLY A 363 23.34 -12.07 -5.49
N ILE A 364 23.34 -13.42 -5.52
CA ILE A 364 22.11 -14.20 -5.72
C ILE A 364 21.13 -13.97 -4.56
N SER A 365 21.60 -14.03 -3.31
CA SER A 365 20.74 -13.80 -2.14
C SER A 365 20.15 -12.39 -2.12
N ALA A 366 20.94 -11.38 -2.49
CA ALA A 366 20.47 -10.01 -2.58
C ALA A 366 19.43 -9.82 -3.69
N LEU A 367 19.64 -10.41 -4.88
CA LEU A 367 18.67 -10.37 -5.97
C LEU A 367 17.33 -11.00 -5.57
N LEU A 368 17.38 -12.18 -4.96
CA LEU A 368 16.19 -12.90 -4.48
C LEU A 368 15.44 -12.10 -3.41
N ALA A 369 16.15 -11.54 -2.41
CA ALA A 369 15.54 -10.70 -1.38
C ALA A 369 14.83 -9.48 -1.99
N LEU A 370 15.47 -8.82 -2.96
CA LEU A 370 14.91 -7.65 -3.63
C LEU A 370 13.66 -7.98 -4.46
N LEU A 371 13.66 -9.12 -5.15
CA LEU A 371 12.48 -9.65 -5.84
C LEU A 371 11.36 -10.01 -4.87
N GLY A 372 11.70 -10.51 -3.68
CA GLY A 372 10.75 -10.83 -2.61
C GLY A 372 9.96 -9.63 -2.11
N VAL A 373 10.61 -8.47 -2.00
CA VAL A 373 9.94 -7.20 -1.68
C VAL A 373 8.98 -6.82 -2.82
N ALA A 374 9.43 -6.87 -4.08
CA ALA A 374 8.60 -6.51 -5.23
C ALA A 374 7.35 -7.40 -5.38
N ILE A 375 7.52 -8.73 -5.28
CA ILE A 375 6.41 -9.68 -5.38
C ILE A 375 5.42 -9.46 -4.22
N TRP A 376 5.92 -9.27 -3.00
CA TRP A 376 5.07 -9.00 -1.85
C TRP A 376 4.26 -7.71 -2.02
N GLU A 377 4.91 -6.58 -2.33
CA GLU A 377 4.24 -5.30 -2.49
C GLU A 377 3.18 -5.35 -3.61
N HIS A 378 3.47 -6.08 -4.69
CA HIS A 378 2.49 -6.30 -5.75
C HIS A 378 1.26 -7.08 -5.27
N LEU A 379 1.46 -8.20 -4.59
CA LEU A 379 0.35 -9.00 -4.04
C LEU A 379 -0.45 -8.24 -2.98
N TRP A 380 0.22 -7.46 -2.13
CA TRP A 380 -0.40 -6.68 -1.07
C TRP A 380 -1.20 -5.47 -1.59
N VAL A 381 -0.74 -4.83 -2.68
CA VAL A 381 -1.48 -3.75 -3.34
C VAL A 381 -2.69 -4.28 -4.13
N GLU A 382 -2.61 -5.50 -4.65
CA GLU A 382 -3.74 -6.11 -5.37
C GLU A 382 -4.84 -6.66 -4.45
N ALA A 383 -4.50 -7.01 -3.21
CA ALA A 383 -5.45 -7.41 -2.17
C ALA A 383 -6.26 -6.22 -1.64
#